data_AF-A0A5F4WCS5-F1
#
_entry.id   AF-A0A5F4WCS5-F1
#
_cell.length_a   1.000
_cell.length_b   1.000
_cell.length_c   1.000
_cell.angle_alpha   90.00
_cell.angle_beta   90.00
_cell.angle_gamma   90.00
#
_symmetry.space_group_name_H-M   'P 1'
#
loop_
_entity.id
_entity.type
_entity.pdbx_description
1 polymer ?
#
loop_
_entity_poly.entity_id
_entity_poly.type
_entity_poly.pdbx_seq_one_letter_code
_entity_poly.pdbx_strand_id
1 'polypeptide(L)'
;MAAPALGQACGRCPEPGRVLLLLLLLLLWGAAGSESEEAGTGAGAGSLAGSCGCGTPQRPGAHGSSAAAHRYSREANAPGPVPGERPLAHSKMVLIPAGVFTMGTDDPQIKQDGEAPARRVTIDAFYMDAYEVNNAEFEKFVNSTGYLTEAEKFGDSFVFEGMLSEQVKTDIQQAVAAAPWWLPVKGANWRHPEGPGSTIRHRPDHPVLHVSWNDAVAYCMWAGKRLPTEAEWEYSCRGGLHNRLFPWGNKLQPKGQHYANIWQGEFPVTNTGEDGFQGTAPVDAFPPNGYGLYNIVGNAWEWTSDWWTVHHSVEETLNPSYCYRYRCAARSQNTPDSSASNLGFRCAADRLPTID
;
A
#
# COMPACT_ATOMS: atom_id res chain seq x y z
N MET A 1 26.24 -55.83 39.85
CA MET A 1 24.78 -55.73 40.08
C MET A 1 24.10 -55.62 38.72
N ALA A 2 23.26 -56.61 38.43
CA ALA A 2 22.28 -56.81 37.35
C ALA A 2 22.26 -55.89 36.10
N ALA A 3 22.46 -56.53 34.93
CA ALA A 3 21.74 -56.28 33.66
C ALA A 3 20.29 -56.86 33.77
N PRO A 4 19.34 -56.74 32.80
CA PRO A 4 19.44 -56.74 31.32
C PRO A 4 18.62 -55.61 30.63
N ALA A 5 18.75 -55.23 29.36
CA ALA A 5 18.85 -55.89 28.05
C ALA A 5 17.55 -56.53 27.50
N LEU A 6 17.31 -56.27 26.20
CA LEU A 6 16.36 -56.84 25.22
C LEU A 6 15.09 -55.98 24.92
N GLY A 7 14.75 -55.67 23.66
CA GLY A 7 15.25 -56.21 22.40
C GLY A 7 14.90 -55.39 21.15
N GLN A 8 15.65 -55.69 20.09
CA GLN A 8 15.40 -55.31 18.70
C GLN A 8 14.31 -56.21 18.09
N ALA A 9 13.47 -55.65 17.22
CA ALA A 9 12.92 -56.37 16.09
C ALA A 9 12.65 -55.42 14.91
N CYS A 10 13.18 -55.81 13.76
CA CYS A 10 13.11 -55.21 12.43
C CYS A 10 11.72 -54.78 11.96
N GLY A 11 11.69 -53.71 11.14
CA GLY A 11 10.57 -53.42 10.25
C GLY A 11 10.74 -52.14 9.43
N ARG A 12 11.33 -52.28 8.23
CA ARG A 12 11.19 -51.46 6.99
C ARG A 12 10.77 -49.97 7.10
N CYS A 13 11.60 -49.10 6.49
CA CYS A 13 11.20 -47.78 5.99
C CYS A 13 9.97 -47.86 5.07
N PRO A 14 9.13 -46.82 5.07
CA PRO A 14 9.21 -45.86 3.96
C PRO A 14 9.22 -44.39 4.43
N GLU A 15 9.81 -43.52 3.62
CA GLU A 15 9.66 -42.06 3.74
C GLU A 15 8.18 -41.62 3.81
N PRO A 16 7.92 -40.47 4.44
CA PRO A 16 6.98 -39.50 3.89
C PRO A 16 7.65 -38.11 3.85
N GLY A 17 7.68 -37.40 2.73
CA GLY A 17 6.52 -37.07 1.92
C GLY A 17 6.01 -35.70 2.35
N ARG A 18 6.28 -34.69 1.51
CA ARG A 18 5.85 -33.28 1.63
C ARG A 18 4.42 -33.16 2.18
N VAL A 19 4.26 -32.47 3.30
CA VAL A 19 2.95 -32.04 3.80
C VAL A 19 2.74 -30.59 3.40
N LEU A 20 2.09 -30.39 2.25
CA LEU A 20 1.51 -29.12 1.83
C LEU A 20 0.12 -29.04 2.47
N LEU A 21 -0.07 -28.15 3.45
CA LEU A 21 -1.36 -27.97 4.09
C LEU A 21 -2.16 -26.86 3.38
N LEU A 22 -3.28 -27.28 2.80
CA LEU A 22 -4.38 -26.42 2.36
C LEU A 22 -4.98 -25.66 3.54
N LEU A 23 -5.43 -24.41 3.32
CA LEU A 23 -6.75 -23.90 3.72
C LEU A 23 -7.00 -22.44 3.25
N LEU A 24 -8.30 -22.13 3.09
CA LEU A 24 -9.02 -20.85 2.85
C LEU A 24 -9.31 -20.51 1.37
N LEU A 25 -10.45 -20.93 0.81
CA LEU A 25 -11.83 -20.40 0.88
C LEU A 25 -12.08 -19.17 0.00
N LEU A 26 -12.67 -19.45 -1.16
CA LEU A 26 -13.27 -18.50 -2.12
C LEU A 26 -14.68 -18.09 -1.67
N LEU A 27 -15.11 -16.89 -2.04
CA LEU A 27 -16.40 -16.68 -2.74
C LEU A 27 -16.51 -15.27 -3.34
N LEU A 28 -16.85 -15.27 -4.64
CA LEU A 28 -17.39 -14.17 -5.43
C LEU A 28 -18.89 -13.98 -5.16
N TRP A 29 -19.36 -12.78 -5.50
CA TRP A 29 -20.68 -12.37 -6.03
C TRP A 29 -21.64 -11.52 -5.16
N GLY A 30 -22.20 -10.50 -5.82
CA GLY A 30 -23.52 -9.95 -5.52
C GLY A 30 -23.72 -8.47 -5.88
N ALA A 31 -24.20 -8.17 -7.09
CA ALA A 31 -25.07 -7.00 -7.33
C ALA A 31 -25.89 -7.21 -8.61
N ALA A 32 -27.01 -7.93 -8.49
CA ALA A 32 -28.12 -7.85 -9.42
C ALA A 32 -29.02 -6.69 -8.97
N GLY A 33 -29.31 -5.76 -9.88
CA GLY A 33 -30.21 -4.63 -9.64
C GLY A 33 -31.67 -5.08 -9.64
N SER A 34 -32.42 -4.61 -8.65
CA SER A 34 -33.88 -4.69 -8.62
C SER A 34 -34.50 -3.36 -9.07
N GLU A 35 -35.33 -3.44 -10.09
CA GLU A 35 -36.22 -2.38 -10.58
C GLU A 35 -37.25 -1.98 -9.50
N SER A 36 -37.62 -0.71 -9.49
CA SER A 36 -38.91 -0.25 -8.95
C SER A 36 -39.41 0.94 -9.77
N GLU A 37 -40.59 0.77 -10.35
CA GLU A 37 -41.43 1.80 -10.95
C GLU A 37 -42.09 2.65 -9.86
N GLU A 38 -42.30 3.95 -10.12
CA GLU A 38 -43.58 4.58 -9.79
C GLU A 38 -43.86 5.87 -10.60
N ALA A 39 -44.94 5.79 -11.36
CA ALA A 39 -45.99 6.77 -11.66
C ALA A 39 -45.64 8.27 -11.88
N GLY A 40 -45.66 8.68 -13.15
CA GLY A 40 -45.87 10.06 -13.57
C GLY A 40 -47.35 10.41 -13.68
N THR A 41 -47.73 11.60 -13.18
CA THR A 41 -49.04 12.20 -13.43
C THR A 41 -48.90 13.64 -13.95
N GLY A 42 -49.55 13.87 -15.11
CA GLY A 42 -50.40 15.03 -15.36
C GLY A 42 -49.77 16.42 -15.49
N ALA A 43 -49.50 16.84 -16.73
CA ALA A 43 -49.35 18.23 -17.11
C ALA A 43 -50.69 18.99 -17.05
N GLY A 44 -50.63 20.27 -16.62
CA GLY A 44 -51.73 21.23 -16.72
C GLY A 44 -51.15 22.63 -16.94
N ALA A 45 -51.40 23.19 -18.12
CA ALA A 45 -50.91 24.49 -18.58
C ALA A 45 -51.75 25.66 -18.03
N GLY A 46 -51.10 26.82 -17.85
CA GLY A 46 -51.75 28.10 -17.56
C GLY A 46 -50.83 29.26 -17.90
N SER A 47 -51.11 29.91 -19.04
CA SER A 47 -50.41 31.07 -19.60
C SER A 47 -50.84 32.38 -18.93
N LEU A 48 -49.94 33.35 -18.77
CA LEU A 48 -49.99 34.67 -19.46
C LEU A 48 -49.09 35.75 -18.80
N ALA A 49 -48.27 36.36 -19.68
CA ALA A 49 -47.91 37.78 -19.77
C ALA A 49 -46.99 38.47 -18.73
N GLY A 50 -45.91 39.11 -19.24
CA GLY A 50 -45.50 40.43 -18.75
C GLY A 50 -44.00 40.79 -18.74
N SER A 51 -43.51 41.31 -19.87
CA SER A 51 -42.59 42.46 -20.02
C SER A 51 -41.15 42.48 -19.43
N CYS A 52 -40.23 42.70 -20.37
CA CYS A 52 -38.93 43.37 -20.35
C CYS A 52 -38.63 44.36 -19.20
N GLY A 53 -37.38 44.36 -18.72
CA GLY A 53 -36.81 45.44 -17.90
C GLY A 53 -35.33 45.24 -17.58
N CYS A 54 -34.45 45.93 -18.33
CA CYS A 54 -33.03 46.09 -18.02
C CYS A 54 -32.84 46.90 -16.72
N GLY A 55 -31.93 46.47 -15.84
CA GLY A 55 -31.55 47.24 -14.66
C GLY A 55 -30.40 46.61 -13.87
N THR A 56 -29.19 47.11 -14.10
CA THR A 56 -27.99 46.89 -13.29
C THR A 56 -28.14 47.56 -11.91
N PRO A 57 -27.85 46.87 -10.79
CA PRO A 57 -27.50 47.54 -9.55
C PRO A 57 -25.97 47.52 -9.37
N GLN A 58 -25.33 48.66 -9.67
CA GLN A 58 -24.01 48.98 -9.10
C GLN A 58 -24.17 49.17 -7.59
N ARG A 59 -23.39 48.43 -6.79
CA ARG A 59 -23.08 48.80 -5.40
C ARG A 59 -21.63 49.32 -5.32
N PRO A 60 -21.37 50.40 -4.56
CA PRO A 60 -20.05 51.01 -4.47
C PRO A 60 -19.19 50.35 -3.39
N GLY A 61 -17.90 50.21 -3.69
CA GLY A 61 -16.81 50.21 -2.71
C GLY A 61 -16.77 49.06 -1.71
N ALA A 62 -16.22 47.93 -2.14
CA ALA A 62 -15.47 47.05 -1.24
C ALA A 62 -14.11 46.79 -1.87
N HIS A 63 -13.03 47.17 -1.17
CA HIS A 63 -11.66 46.80 -1.49
C HIS A 63 -11.53 45.26 -1.42
N GLY A 64 -11.93 44.58 -2.49
CA GLY A 64 -11.63 43.18 -2.73
C GLY A 64 -10.19 43.08 -3.21
N SER A 65 -9.32 42.59 -2.33
CA SER A 65 -7.90 42.38 -2.58
C SER A 65 -7.65 41.73 -3.96
N SER A 66 -6.95 42.44 -4.86
CA SER A 66 -6.49 41.89 -6.13
C SER A 66 -5.64 40.63 -5.94
N ALA A 67 -5.12 40.39 -4.72
CA ALA A 67 -4.39 39.18 -4.36
C ALA A 67 -5.26 37.91 -4.32
N ALA A 68 -6.58 38.02 -4.15
CA ALA A 68 -7.47 36.85 -4.19
C ALA A 68 -7.77 36.43 -5.63
N ALA A 69 -8.02 37.39 -6.53
CA ALA A 69 -8.26 37.11 -7.95
C ALA A 69 -6.99 36.57 -8.66
N HIS A 70 -5.81 37.04 -8.27
CA HIS A 70 -4.54 36.56 -8.81
C HIS A 70 -4.18 35.14 -8.31
N ARG A 71 -4.73 34.70 -7.17
CA ARG A 71 -4.47 33.37 -6.59
C ARG A 71 -5.22 32.23 -7.32
N TYR A 72 -6.20 32.59 -8.14
CA TYR A 72 -7.05 31.64 -8.88
C TYR A 72 -7.07 31.89 -10.39
N SER A 73 -6.16 32.73 -10.93
CA SER A 73 -6.03 32.92 -12.38
C SER A 73 -5.33 31.72 -13.04
N ARG A 74 -5.64 31.44 -14.31
CA ARG A 74 -4.98 30.37 -15.09
C ARG A 74 -3.45 30.56 -15.18
N GLU A 75 -2.97 31.80 -15.14
CA GLU A 75 -1.54 32.12 -15.17
C GLU A 75 -0.82 31.79 -13.85
N ALA A 76 -1.52 31.82 -12.71
CA ALA A 76 -0.97 31.38 -11.42
C ALA A 76 -0.86 29.85 -11.29
N ASN A 77 -1.53 29.11 -12.19
CA ASN A 77 -1.44 27.65 -12.32
C ASN A 77 -0.53 27.22 -13.49
N ALA A 78 0.14 28.15 -14.17
CA ALA A 78 1.19 27.81 -15.11
C ALA A 78 2.43 27.33 -14.32
N PRO A 79 3.13 26.26 -14.75
CA PRO A 79 4.37 25.86 -14.12
C PRO A 79 5.35 27.04 -14.16
N GLY A 80 5.76 27.52 -12.99
CA GLY A 80 6.82 28.52 -12.88
C GLY A 80 8.13 27.99 -13.47
N PRO A 81 9.06 28.86 -13.87
CA PRO A 81 10.36 28.42 -14.35
C PRO A 81 11.03 27.58 -13.26
N VAL A 82 11.40 26.35 -13.64
CA VAL A 82 11.98 25.32 -12.77
C VAL A 82 13.19 25.90 -12.03
N PRO A 83 13.11 26.10 -10.71
CA PRO A 83 14.30 26.37 -9.91
C PRO A 83 15.14 25.10 -9.91
N GLY A 84 16.43 25.23 -10.26
CA GLY A 84 17.36 24.13 -10.51
C GLY A 84 17.22 22.96 -9.52
N GLU A 85 17.35 21.76 -10.09
CA GLU A 85 17.33 20.45 -9.43
C GLU A 85 17.86 20.52 -7.99
N ARG A 86 16.95 20.65 -7.03
CA ARG A 86 17.23 20.19 -5.67
C ARG A 86 17.15 18.66 -5.74
N PRO A 87 18.15 17.92 -5.24
CA PRO A 87 18.04 16.48 -5.13
C PRO A 87 16.75 16.18 -4.36
N LEU A 88 15.83 15.45 -4.99
CA LEU A 88 14.67 14.93 -4.29
C LEU A 88 15.20 14.05 -3.15
N ALA A 89 14.99 14.48 -1.91
CA ALA A 89 15.41 13.73 -0.74
C ALA A 89 14.41 12.59 -0.51
N HIS A 90 14.45 11.56 -1.35
CA HIS A 90 13.54 10.40 -1.26
C HIS A 90 13.74 9.55 0.01
N SER A 91 14.77 9.82 0.80
CA SER A 91 14.99 9.25 2.13
C SER A 91 14.51 10.17 3.27
N LYS A 92 13.76 11.24 2.94
CA LYS A 92 13.19 12.20 3.90
C LYS A 92 12.21 11.52 4.85
N MET A 93 12.39 11.78 6.13
CA MET A 93 11.43 11.41 7.17
C MET A 93 10.56 12.62 7.57
N VAL A 94 9.33 12.35 7.96
CA VAL A 94 8.41 13.32 8.57
C VAL A 94 8.22 12.97 10.03
N LEU A 95 8.11 14.00 10.88
CA LEU A 95 7.77 13.82 12.29
C LEU A 95 6.27 13.52 12.39
N ILE A 96 5.95 12.35 12.91
CA ILE A 96 4.59 11.93 13.26
C ILE A 96 4.35 12.36 14.72
N PRO A 97 3.33 13.19 14.99
CA PRO A 97 3.09 13.71 16.33
C PRO A 97 2.63 12.59 17.28
N ALA A 98 2.94 12.72 18.57
CA ALA A 98 2.36 11.84 19.57
C ALA A 98 0.84 12.00 19.60
N GLY A 99 0.11 10.92 19.86
CA GLY A 99 -1.35 10.98 19.92
C GLY A 99 -2.00 9.65 20.25
N VAL A 100 -3.32 9.71 20.40
CA VAL A 100 -4.13 8.53 20.67
C VAL A 100 -5.18 8.39 19.58
N PHE A 101 -5.22 7.24 18.92
CA PHE A 101 -6.12 6.97 17.81
C PHE A 101 -6.95 5.70 18.03
N THR A 102 -7.91 5.50 17.15
CA THR A 102 -8.69 4.27 17.09
C THR A 102 -8.11 3.40 15.99
N MET A 103 -7.51 2.29 16.41
CA MET A 103 -6.92 1.28 15.55
C MET A 103 -7.95 0.21 15.20
N GLY A 104 -7.93 -0.28 13.96
CA GLY A 104 -8.93 -1.20 13.45
C GLY A 104 -10.30 -0.55 13.24
N THR A 105 -11.36 -1.37 13.24
CA THR A 105 -12.75 -0.94 13.03
C THR A 105 -13.76 -1.93 13.63
N ASP A 106 -14.87 -1.42 14.17
CA ASP A 106 -16.01 -2.25 14.60
C ASP A 106 -16.93 -2.64 13.44
N ASP A 107 -16.67 -2.09 12.24
CA ASP A 107 -17.32 -2.46 10.98
C ASP A 107 -16.30 -3.09 9.99
N PRO A 108 -15.80 -4.31 10.30
CA PRO A 108 -14.77 -4.97 9.50
C PRO A 108 -15.33 -5.40 8.14
N GLN A 109 -14.64 -4.99 7.07
CA GLN A 109 -15.03 -5.43 5.73
C GLN A 109 -14.51 -6.84 5.43
N ILE A 110 -13.40 -7.22 6.07
CA ILE A 110 -12.83 -8.57 5.99
C ILE A 110 -12.65 -9.13 7.40
N LYS A 111 -13.68 -9.83 7.90
CA LYS A 111 -13.74 -10.31 9.29
C LYS A 111 -12.62 -11.29 9.64
N GLN A 112 -12.26 -12.16 8.70
CA GLN A 112 -11.22 -13.18 8.89
C GLN A 112 -9.82 -12.59 9.12
N ASP A 113 -9.61 -11.34 8.72
CA ASP A 113 -8.33 -10.67 8.86
C ASP A 113 -8.17 -10.07 10.28
N GLY A 114 -9.21 -10.04 11.12
CA GLY A 114 -9.11 -9.48 12.48
C GLY A 114 -9.07 -7.95 12.50
N GLU A 115 -9.72 -7.27 11.54
CA GLU A 115 -9.80 -5.79 11.52
C GLU A 115 -10.54 -5.23 12.74
N ALA A 116 -11.40 -6.06 13.34
CA ALA A 116 -12.10 -5.80 14.59
C ALA A 116 -11.34 -6.40 15.79
N PRO A 117 -11.55 -5.86 16.99
CA PRO A 117 -12.38 -4.69 17.32
C PRO A 117 -11.64 -3.37 17.09
N ALA A 118 -12.40 -2.28 17.00
CA ALA A 118 -11.84 -0.95 17.16
C ALA A 118 -11.28 -0.81 18.57
N ARG A 119 -10.03 -0.36 18.70
CA ARG A 119 -9.31 -0.26 19.98
C ARG A 119 -8.54 1.05 20.07
N ARG A 120 -8.44 1.61 21.29
CA ARG A 120 -7.66 2.83 21.52
C ARG A 120 -6.19 2.47 21.63
N VAL A 121 -5.35 3.21 20.91
CA VAL A 121 -3.90 3.02 20.92
C VAL A 121 -3.23 4.36 21.07
N THR A 122 -2.29 4.43 22.03
CA THR A 122 -1.40 5.57 22.21
C THR A 122 -0.11 5.33 21.44
N ILE A 123 0.36 6.36 20.73
CA ILE A 123 1.59 6.38 19.95
C ILE A 123 2.42 7.58 20.40
N ASP A 124 3.68 7.33 20.77
CA ASP A 124 4.66 8.39 21.02
C ASP A 124 5.08 9.07 19.72
N ALA A 125 5.65 10.27 19.80
CA ALA A 125 6.16 10.93 18.60
C ALA A 125 7.35 10.17 18.02
N PHE A 126 7.37 9.99 16.71
CA PHE A 126 8.42 9.28 15.99
C PHE A 126 8.55 9.82 14.56
N TYR A 127 9.52 9.34 13.80
CA TYR A 127 9.72 9.70 12.41
C TYR A 127 9.30 8.56 11.48
N MET A 128 8.61 8.88 10.39
CA MET A 128 8.24 7.93 9.33
C MET A 128 8.81 8.42 7.99
N ASP A 129 9.29 7.51 7.16
CA ASP A 129 9.66 7.83 5.78
C ASP A 129 8.44 8.37 5.01
N ALA A 130 8.64 9.52 4.34
CA ALA A 130 7.59 10.15 3.53
C ALA A 130 7.17 9.27 2.34
N TYR A 131 8.09 8.42 1.87
CA TYR A 131 7.99 7.63 0.67
C TYR A 131 8.25 6.16 0.99
N GLU A 132 7.79 5.26 0.13
CA GLU A 132 8.32 3.89 0.07
C GLU A 132 9.82 3.95 -0.27
N VAL A 133 10.59 2.96 0.18
CA VAL A 133 11.99 2.84 -0.25
C VAL A 133 12.01 2.58 -1.75
N ASN A 134 12.65 3.45 -2.52
CA ASN A 134 12.75 3.30 -3.97
C ASN A 134 13.97 2.47 -4.40
N ASN A 135 13.98 2.07 -5.67
CA ASN A 135 15.05 1.29 -6.28
C ASN A 135 16.44 1.95 -6.14
N ALA A 136 16.54 3.27 -6.30
CA ALA A 136 17.81 3.98 -6.20
C ALA A 136 18.37 4.01 -4.77
N GLU A 137 17.52 4.20 -3.76
CA GLU A 137 17.93 4.16 -2.36
C GLU A 137 18.33 2.74 -1.94
N PHE A 138 17.56 1.72 -2.34
CA PHE A 138 17.92 0.31 -2.10
C PHE A 138 19.22 -0.09 -2.81
N GLU A 139 19.48 0.43 -4.01
CA GLU A 139 20.74 0.22 -4.71
C GLU A 139 21.94 0.79 -3.94
N LYS A 140 21.80 1.93 -3.24
CA LYS A 140 22.88 2.46 -2.38
C LYS A 140 23.20 1.49 -1.24
N PHE A 141 22.18 0.91 -0.61
CA PHE A 141 22.35 -0.10 0.43
C PHE A 141 23.12 -1.31 -0.10
N VAL A 142 22.68 -1.87 -1.22
CA VAL A 142 23.33 -3.04 -1.84
C VAL A 142 24.77 -2.73 -2.24
N ASN A 143 25.01 -1.56 -2.86
CA ASN A 143 26.36 -1.15 -3.24
C ASN A 143 27.29 -0.92 -2.03
N SER A 144 26.74 -0.43 -0.92
CA SER A 144 27.51 -0.18 0.31
C SER A 144 27.86 -1.46 1.07
N THR A 145 27.03 -2.49 0.97
CA THR A 145 27.11 -3.67 1.86
C THR A 145 27.43 -4.97 1.13
N GLY A 146 27.25 -5.01 -0.20
CA GLY A 146 27.27 -6.25 -0.98
C GLY A 146 26.09 -7.18 -0.64
N TYR A 147 25.01 -6.65 -0.07
CA TYR A 147 23.86 -7.44 0.39
C TYR A 147 23.19 -8.19 -0.78
N LEU A 148 22.85 -9.46 -0.53
CA LEU A 148 22.15 -10.34 -1.46
C LEU A 148 20.77 -10.66 -0.88
N THR A 149 19.70 -10.31 -1.59
CA THR A 149 18.33 -10.48 -1.10
C THR A 149 17.92 -11.94 -1.00
N GLU A 150 16.86 -12.22 -0.25
CA GLU A 150 16.34 -13.58 -0.16
C GLU A 150 15.84 -14.13 -1.50
N ALA A 151 15.17 -13.31 -2.30
CA ALA A 151 14.80 -13.68 -3.67
C ALA A 151 16.02 -14.11 -4.51
N GLU A 152 17.14 -13.39 -4.40
CA GLU A 152 18.38 -13.74 -5.09
C GLU A 152 19.01 -15.04 -4.57
N LYS A 153 18.94 -15.29 -3.25
CA LYS A 153 19.44 -16.52 -2.62
C LYS A 153 18.58 -17.75 -2.94
N PHE A 154 17.27 -17.61 -2.96
CA PHE A 154 16.34 -18.68 -3.34
C PHE A 154 16.37 -18.95 -4.85
N GLY A 155 16.61 -17.90 -5.65
CA GLY A 155 16.73 -17.99 -7.11
C GLY A 155 15.41 -17.81 -7.85
N ASP A 156 14.31 -17.52 -7.15
CA ASP A 156 13.01 -17.15 -7.70
C ASP A 156 12.24 -16.22 -6.76
N SER A 157 11.18 -15.59 -7.30
CA SER A 157 10.24 -14.78 -6.54
C SER A 157 8.88 -14.73 -7.25
N PHE A 158 7.84 -14.34 -6.54
CA PHE A 158 6.48 -14.30 -7.10
C PHE A 158 6.24 -13.07 -7.97
N VAL A 159 5.79 -13.29 -9.21
CA VAL A 159 5.42 -12.23 -10.16
C VAL A 159 3.96 -12.39 -10.57
N PHE A 160 3.25 -11.26 -10.68
CA PHE A 160 1.88 -11.24 -11.19
C PHE A 160 1.84 -11.57 -12.69
N GLU A 161 1.01 -12.52 -13.07
CA GLU A 161 0.89 -13.05 -14.44
C GLU A 161 0.60 -11.95 -15.48
N GLY A 162 -0.20 -10.94 -15.13
CA GLY A 162 -0.52 -9.83 -16.03
C GLY A 162 0.67 -8.93 -16.38
N MET A 163 1.81 -9.06 -15.69
CA MET A 163 3.06 -8.34 -16.02
C MET A 163 4.07 -9.21 -16.78
N LEU A 164 3.78 -10.50 -16.97
CA LEU A 164 4.70 -11.42 -17.64
C LEU A 164 4.47 -11.45 -19.14
N SER A 165 5.57 -11.55 -19.88
CA SER A 165 5.51 -11.88 -21.31
C SER A 165 5.11 -13.36 -21.48
N GLU A 166 4.46 -13.66 -22.61
CA GLU A 166 4.06 -15.05 -22.93
C GLU A 166 5.25 -16.03 -22.92
N GLN A 167 6.44 -15.54 -23.28
CA GLN A 167 7.66 -16.35 -23.26
C GLN A 167 8.08 -16.77 -21.84
N VAL A 168 7.86 -15.93 -20.82
CA VAL A 168 8.17 -16.29 -19.43
C VAL A 168 7.12 -17.26 -18.89
N LYS A 169 5.87 -17.15 -19.32
CA LYS A 169 4.77 -18.01 -18.88
C LYS A 169 4.92 -19.47 -19.35
N THR A 170 5.45 -19.70 -20.55
CA THR A 170 5.58 -21.07 -21.10
C THR A 170 6.49 -21.99 -20.29
N ASP A 171 7.43 -21.44 -19.53
CA ASP A 171 8.40 -22.20 -18.74
C ASP A 171 7.93 -22.50 -17.30
N ILE A 172 6.76 -21.98 -16.90
CA ILE A 172 6.26 -22.05 -15.52
C ILE A 172 5.16 -23.11 -15.43
N GLN A 173 5.43 -24.19 -14.67
CA GLN A 173 4.49 -25.29 -14.47
C GLN A 173 3.80 -25.27 -13.10
N GLN A 174 4.13 -24.30 -12.25
CA GLN A 174 3.63 -24.19 -10.88
C GLN A 174 3.06 -22.80 -10.66
N ALA A 175 1.82 -22.73 -10.16
CA ALA A 175 1.17 -21.49 -9.75
C ALA A 175 0.73 -21.63 -8.28
N VAL A 176 0.54 -20.50 -7.59
CA VAL A 176 0.00 -20.54 -6.23
C VAL A 176 -1.46 -21.01 -6.29
N ALA A 177 -1.77 -22.14 -5.66
CA ALA A 177 -3.09 -22.78 -5.75
C ALA A 177 -4.26 -21.86 -5.33
N ALA A 178 -4.03 -20.98 -4.36
CA ALA A 178 -5.03 -20.03 -3.87
C ALA A 178 -5.16 -18.76 -4.75
N ALA A 179 -4.17 -18.47 -5.59
CA ALA A 179 -4.11 -17.29 -6.44
C ALA A 179 -3.33 -17.62 -7.73
N PRO A 180 -3.97 -18.23 -8.74
CA PRO A 180 -3.29 -18.76 -9.92
C PRO A 180 -2.50 -17.74 -10.72
N TRP A 181 -2.84 -16.46 -10.58
CA TRP A 181 -2.16 -15.33 -11.21
C TRP A 181 -0.81 -14.96 -10.55
N TRP A 182 -0.38 -15.66 -9.50
CA TRP A 182 0.96 -15.51 -8.91
C TRP A 182 1.85 -16.67 -9.32
N LEU A 183 2.92 -16.34 -10.04
CA LEU A 183 3.84 -17.30 -10.65
C LEU A 183 5.24 -17.17 -10.05
N PRO A 184 5.88 -18.28 -9.61
CA PRO A 184 7.26 -18.28 -9.15
C PRO A 184 8.20 -18.18 -10.35
N VAL A 185 8.75 -17.00 -10.60
CA VAL A 185 9.60 -16.72 -11.75
C VAL A 185 11.07 -16.82 -11.35
N LYS A 186 11.80 -17.73 -11.98
CA LYS A 186 13.24 -17.90 -11.76
C LYS A 186 14.01 -16.64 -12.14
N GLY A 187 14.88 -16.19 -11.24
CA GLY A 187 15.68 -14.98 -11.39
C GLY A 187 14.87 -13.68 -11.29
N ALA A 188 13.58 -13.72 -10.92
CA ALA A 188 12.87 -12.52 -10.52
C ALA A 188 13.35 -12.06 -9.14
N ASN A 189 13.72 -10.78 -9.06
CA ASN A 189 14.23 -10.14 -7.85
C ASN A 189 14.11 -8.62 -7.99
N TRP A 190 14.63 -7.87 -7.02
CA TRP A 190 14.50 -6.42 -6.97
C TRP A 190 15.13 -5.69 -8.18
N ARG A 191 16.20 -6.23 -8.80
CA ARG A 191 16.80 -5.66 -10.03
C ARG A 191 16.07 -6.07 -11.30
N HIS A 192 15.40 -7.22 -11.25
CA HIS A 192 14.71 -7.89 -12.35
C HIS A 192 13.26 -8.24 -11.96
N PRO A 193 12.36 -7.27 -11.75
CA PRO A 193 11.06 -7.50 -11.10
C PRO A 193 10.08 -8.38 -11.90
N GLU A 194 10.23 -8.47 -13.22
CA GLU A 194 9.41 -9.37 -14.06
C GLU A 194 10.23 -10.58 -14.57
N GLY A 195 11.36 -10.86 -13.93
CA GLY A 195 12.30 -11.93 -14.32
C GLY A 195 13.51 -11.44 -15.11
N PRO A 196 14.45 -12.33 -15.52
CA PRO A 196 15.80 -11.97 -15.97
C PRO A 196 15.89 -11.00 -17.16
N GLY A 197 14.85 -10.94 -18.00
CA GLY A 197 14.77 -10.02 -19.14
C GLY A 197 14.31 -8.59 -18.78
N SER A 198 13.84 -8.38 -17.55
CA SER A 198 13.34 -7.08 -17.07
C SER A 198 14.45 -6.25 -16.42
N THR A 199 14.17 -4.97 -16.13
CA THR A 199 15.13 -4.09 -15.46
C THR A 199 14.44 -2.97 -14.69
N ILE A 200 15.14 -2.41 -13.70
CA ILE A 200 14.73 -1.19 -12.95
C ILE A 200 15.34 0.11 -13.49
N ARG A 201 16.20 0.07 -14.51
CA ARG A 201 16.93 1.25 -15.02
C ARG A 201 16.05 2.42 -15.45
N HIS A 202 14.82 2.14 -15.89
CA HIS A 202 13.84 3.15 -16.32
C HIS A 202 12.85 3.54 -15.21
N ARG A 203 13.03 3.02 -13.99
CA ARG A 203 12.15 3.25 -12.83
C ARG A 203 12.95 3.33 -11.51
N PRO A 204 14.02 4.16 -11.44
CA PRO A 204 14.86 4.27 -10.24
C PRO A 204 14.12 4.85 -9.03
N ASP A 205 13.07 5.62 -9.27
CA ASP A 205 12.21 6.32 -8.30
C ASP A 205 10.91 5.56 -7.98
N HIS A 206 10.71 4.36 -8.54
CA HIS A 206 9.63 3.45 -8.14
C HIS A 206 10.01 2.66 -6.88
N PRO A 207 9.04 2.17 -6.09
CA PRO A 207 9.32 1.38 -4.90
C PRO A 207 10.14 0.14 -5.26
N VAL A 208 11.08 -0.21 -4.38
CA VAL A 208 11.79 -1.49 -4.47
C VAL A 208 10.82 -2.63 -4.18
N LEU A 209 10.91 -3.69 -4.98
CA LEU A 209 10.05 -4.87 -4.93
C LEU A 209 10.87 -6.14 -4.67
N HIS A 210 10.20 -7.28 -4.48
CA HIS A 210 10.85 -8.57 -4.23
C HIS A 210 11.81 -8.55 -3.04
N VAL A 211 11.50 -7.73 -2.04
CA VAL A 211 12.24 -7.61 -0.79
C VAL A 211 11.47 -8.34 0.29
N SER A 212 12.14 -9.28 0.96
CA SER A 212 11.57 -9.97 2.11
C SER A 212 11.51 -9.05 3.33
N TRP A 213 10.87 -9.53 4.40
CA TRP A 213 10.89 -8.82 5.67
C TRP A 213 12.32 -8.71 6.22
N ASN A 214 13.13 -9.76 6.07
CA ASN A 214 14.53 -9.74 6.50
C ASN A 214 15.36 -8.74 5.68
N ASP A 215 15.10 -8.64 4.37
CA ASP A 215 15.75 -7.65 3.49
C ASP A 215 15.38 -6.22 3.91
N ALA A 216 14.10 -5.99 4.22
CA ALA A 216 13.59 -4.70 4.68
C ALA A 216 14.20 -4.27 6.02
N VAL A 217 14.30 -5.20 6.98
CA VAL A 217 14.96 -4.95 8.27
C VAL A 217 16.44 -4.63 8.08
N ALA A 218 17.16 -5.41 7.26
CA ALA A 218 18.57 -5.19 6.99
C ALA A 218 18.81 -3.80 6.37
N TYR A 219 17.98 -3.38 5.42
CA TYR A 219 18.04 -2.04 4.84
C TYR A 219 17.77 -0.96 5.89
N CYS A 220 16.67 -1.06 6.65
CA CYS A 220 16.32 -0.02 7.61
C CYS A 220 17.40 0.12 8.68
N MET A 221 17.97 -0.99 9.16
CA MET A 221 19.09 -0.96 10.11
C MET A 221 20.33 -0.28 9.53
N TRP A 222 20.70 -0.60 8.28
CA TRP A 222 21.81 0.07 7.59
C TRP A 222 21.58 1.59 7.46
N ALA A 223 20.33 2.00 7.21
CA ALA A 223 19.95 3.41 7.12
C ALA A 223 19.86 4.12 8.48
N GLY A 224 20.15 3.44 9.60
CA GLY A 224 19.99 3.99 10.95
C GLY A 224 18.53 4.12 11.41
N LYS A 225 17.65 3.30 10.85
CA LYS A 225 16.19 3.28 11.03
C LYS A 225 15.72 1.88 11.49
N ARG A 226 14.40 1.67 11.49
CA ARG A 226 13.72 0.39 11.74
C ARG A 226 12.47 0.27 10.85
N LEU A 227 11.84 -0.90 10.82
CA LEU A 227 10.46 -0.96 10.33
C LEU A 227 9.50 -0.30 11.34
N PRO A 228 8.38 0.29 10.88
CA PRO A 228 7.32 0.74 11.76
C PRO A 228 6.55 -0.46 12.34
N THR A 229 5.94 -0.28 13.51
CA THR A 229 4.90 -1.20 13.98
C THR A 229 3.63 -1.05 13.12
N GLU A 230 2.71 -2.04 13.14
CA GLU A 230 1.38 -1.88 12.53
C GLU A 230 0.68 -0.64 13.12
N ALA A 231 0.77 -0.45 14.43
CA ALA A 231 0.11 0.66 15.09
C ALA A 231 0.65 2.03 14.64
N GLU A 232 1.97 2.17 14.53
CA GLU A 232 2.62 3.36 13.97
C GLU A 232 2.23 3.57 12.51
N TRP A 233 2.22 2.48 11.73
CA TRP A 233 1.87 2.51 10.31
C TRP A 233 0.42 2.93 10.09
N GLU A 234 -0.55 2.35 10.81
CA GLU A 234 -1.97 2.67 10.68
C GLU A 234 -2.26 4.09 11.19
N TYR A 235 -1.63 4.50 12.31
CA TYR A 235 -1.73 5.87 12.81
C TYR A 235 -1.23 6.87 11.77
N SER A 236 -0.10 6.56 11.15
CA SER A 236 0.51 7.34 10.07
C SER A 236 -0.37 7.37 8.83
N CYS A 237 -0.92 6.23 8.41
CA CYS A 237 -1.82 6.07 7.28
C CYS A 237 -3.05 6.97 7.43
N ARG A 238 -3.65 7.00 8.62
CA ARG A 238 -4.85 7.80 8.91
C ARG A 238 -4.63 9.30 8.78
N GLY A 239 -3.38 9.79 8.80
CA GLY A 239 -3.05 11.18 8.46
C GLY A 239 -3.75 12.22 9.32
N GLY A 240 -4.00 11.91 10.59
CA GLY A 240 -4.73 12.78 11.52
C GLY A 240 -6.25 12.73 11.41
N LEU A 241 -6.81 11.90 10.52
CA LEU A 241 -8.25 11.69 10.41
C LEU A 241 -8.73 10.55 11.31
N HIS A 242 -9.90 10.74 11.93
CA HIS A 242 -10.51 9.73 12.79
C HIS A 242 -11.54 8.90 12.01
N ASN A 243 -11.52 7.57 12.15
CA ASN A 243 -12.50 6.62 11.59
C ASN A 243 -12.85 6.93 10.12
N ARG A 244 -11.83 6.93 9.27
CA ARG A 244 -11.97 7.02 7.81
C ARG A 244 -11.45 5.75 7.14
N LEU A 245 -11.97 5.45 5.96
CA LEU A 245 -11.57 4.28 5.17
C LEU A 245 -10.17 4.44 4.57
N PHE A 246 -9.88 5.63 4.04
CA PHE A 246 -8.64 5.98 3.34
C PHE A 246 -7.92 7.15 4.04
N PRO A 247 -6.62 7.37 3.77
CA PRO A 247 -5.85 8.49 4.30
C PRO A 247 -6.46 9.87 4.07
N TRP A 248 -7.28 10.00 3.02
CA TRP A 248 -7.93 11.26 2.61
C TRP A 248 -9.44 11.32 2.91
N GLY A 249 -10.04 10.27 3.48
CA GLY A 249 -11.47 10.22 3.80
C GLY A 249 -12.15 8.92 3.36
N ASN A 250 -13.45 9.00 3.05
CA ASN A 250 -14.28 7.81 2.76
C ASN A 250 -14.62 7.62 1.28
N LYS A 251 -14.40 8.64 0.44
CA LYS A 251 -14.60 8.52 -1.01
C LYS A 251 -13.30 8.05 -1.66
N LEU A 252 -13.37 7.01 -2.48
CA LEU A 252 -12.21 6.50 -3.20
C LEU A 252 -11.61 7.55 -4.15
N GLN A 253 -12.48 8.21 -4.92
CA GLN A 253 -12.11 9.29 -5.84
C GLN A 253 -12.73 10.62 -5.40
N PRO A 254 -12.15 11.31 -4.40
CA PRO A 254 -12.65 12.62 -3.99
C PRO A 254 -12.47 13.60 -5.16
N LYS A 255 -13.56 14.32 -5.50
CA LYS A 255 -13.60 15.25 -6.65
C LYS A 255 -13.31 14.59 -8.01
N GLY A 256 -13.53 13.27 -8.13
CA GLY A 256 -13.26 12.54 -9.37
C GLY A 256 -11.78 12.42 -9.71
N GLN A 257 -10.92 12.42 -8.68
CA GLN A 257 -9.47 12.29 -8.83
C GLN A 257 -8.99 11.00 -8.18
N HIS A 258 -8.04 10.31 -8.81
CA HIS A 258 -7.34 9.18 -8.20
C HIS A 258 -6.35 9.68 -7.14
N TYR A 259 -6.32 9.03 -5.98
CA TYR A 259 -5.48 9.40 -4.83
C TYR A 259 -4.47 8.31 -4.45
N ALA A 260 -4.53 7.16 -5.13
CA ALA A 260 -3.59 6.06 -4.96
C ALA A 260 -3.57 5.23 -6.24
N ASN A 261 -2.44 4.56 -6.46
CA ASN A 261 -2.25 3.55 -7.49
C ASN A 261 -2.90 2.22 -7.07
N ILE A 262 -3.97 1.82 -7.73
CA ILE A 262 -4.69 0.56 -7.51
C ILE A 262 -5.19 -0.02 -8.84
N TRP A 263 -5.85 -1.18 -8.82
CA TRP A 263 -6.42 -1.74 -10.06
C TRP A 263 -7.70 -1.01 -10.49
N GLN A 264 -7.84 -0.74 -11.79
CA GLN A 264 -9.12 -0.39 -12.42
C GLN A 264 -9.44 -1.34 -13.57
N GLY A 265 -10.71 -1.72 -13.71
CA GLY A 265 -11.15 -2.75 -14.66
C GLY A 265 -11.41 -4.10 -14.00
N GLU A 266 -11.42 -5.16 -14.80
CA GLU A 266 -11.76 -6.52 -14.36
C GLU A 266 -10.48 -7.28 -13.98
N PHE A 267 -10.19 -7.37 -12.69
CA PHE A 267 -9.08 -8.17 -12.18
C PHE A 267 -9.35 -9.68 -12.33
N PRO A 268 -8.36 -10.52 -12.67
CA PRO A 268 -6.98 -10.20 -13.04
C PRO A 268 -6.77 -9.96 -14.55
N VAL A 269 -7.84 -9.88 -15.34
CA VAL A 269 -7.80 -9.96 -16.81
C VAL A 269 -7.40 -8.64 -17.47
N THR A 270 -7.97 -7.51 -17.03
CA THR A 270 -7.78 -6.20 -17.67
C THR A 270 -7.55 -5.11 -16.63
N ASN A 271 -6.35 -4.50 -16.65
CA ASN A 271 -6.06 -3.26 -15.94
C ASN A 271 -6.11 -2.09 -16.93
N THR A 272 -7.06 -1.17 -16.75
CA THR A 272 -7.23 -0.02 -17.63
C THR A 272 -6.16 1.06 -17.42
N GLY A 273 -5.48 1.07 -16.27
CA GLY A 273 -4.50 2.10 -15.91
C GLY A 273 -5.12 3.50 -15.82
N GLU A 274 -6.38 3.59 -15.39
CA GLU A 274 -7.14 4.85 -15.32
C GLU A 274 -6.50 5.86 -14.35
N ASP A 275 -5.86 5.37 -13.29
CA ASP A 275 -5.09 6.18 -12.35
C ASP A 275 -3.72 6.64 -12.88
N GLY A 276 -3.34 6.20 -14.08
CA GLY A 276 -2.09 6.51 -14.77
C GLY A 276 -1.04 5.40 -14.72
N PHE A 277 -1.24 4.33 -13.93
CA PHE A 277 -0.24 3.28 -13.72
C PHE A 277 -0.84 1.87 -13.78
N GLN A 278 -0.27 1.00 -14.62
CA GLN A 278 -0.66 -0.42 -14.65
C GLN A 278 0.15 -1.28 -13.67
N GLY A 279 1.40 -0.89 -13.41
CA GLY A 279 2.31 -1.49 -12.44
C GLY A 279 2.52 -0.55 -11.25
N THR A 280 3.76 -0.42 -10.79
CA THR A 280 4.09 0.59 -9.78
C THR A 280 4.14 2.00 -10.36
N ALA A 281 3.99 2.99 -9.49
CA ALA A 281 4.18 4.41 -9.73
C ALA A 281 5.43 4.91 -8.99
N PRO A 282 6.01 6.06 -9.38
CA PRO A 282 7.03 6.75 -8.59
C PRO A 282 6.58 6.94 -7.14
N VAL A 283 7.50 6.83 -6.19
CA VAL A 283 7.15 6.84 -4.74
C VAL A 283 6.57 8.17 -4.26
N ASP A 284 6.77 9.26 -5.01
CA ASP A 284 6.22 10.59 -4.75
C ASP A 284 4.98 10.92 -5.61
N ALA A 285 4.44 9.93 -6.33
CA ALA A 285 3.17 10.06 -7.04
C ALA A 285 1.99 10.24 -6.07
N PHE A 286 0.89 10.78 -6.60
CA PHE A 286 -0.37 11.07 -5.88
C PHE A 286 -0.23 12.09 -4.73
N PRO A 287 -1.34 12.65 -4.23
CA PRO A 287 -1.30 13.60 -3.12
C PRO A 287 -0.83 12.93 -1.81
N PRO A 288 0.00 13.60 -0.99
CA PRO A 288 0.31 13.10 0.35
C PRO A 288 -0.91 13.19 1.28
N ASN A 289 -0.91 12.34 2.31
CA ASN A 289 -1.91 12.44 3.38
C ASN A 289 -1.65 13.62 4.33
N GLY A 290 -2.48 13.78 5.37
CA GLY A 290 -2.38 14.89 6.33
C GLY A 290 -1.06 14.99 7.10
N TYR A 291 -0.24 13.93 7.12
CA TYR A 291 1.09 13.93 7.73
C TYR A 291 2.24 14.05 6.72
N GLY A 292 1.95 14.18 5.43
CA GLY A 292 2.98 14.31 4.39
C GLY A 292 3.50 12.97 3.87
N LEU A 293 2.74 11.88 4.04
CA LEU A 293 3.10 10.55 3.57
C LEU A 293 2.46 10.26 2.20
N TYR A 294 3.27 9.78 1.27
CA TYR A 294 2.87 9.41 -0.09
C TYR A 294 2.65 7.90 -0.18
N ASN A 295 1.70 7.49 -1.01
CA ASN A 295 1.43 6.09 -1.38
C ASN A 295 1.32 5.09 -0.21
N ILE A 296 0.93 5.56 0.99
CA ILE A 296 0.74 4.67 2.16
C ILE A 296 -0.43 3.69 1.99
N VAL A 297 -1.26 3.89 0.96
CA VAL A 297 -2.20 2.87 0.48
C VAL A 297 -2.06 2.76 -1.04
N GLY A 298 -2.11 1.54 -1.56
CA GLY A 298 -1.86 1.28 -2.98
C GLY A 298 -0.36 1.19 -3.29
N ASN A 299 -0.01 1.27 -4.57
CA ASN A 299 1.36 1.13 -5.07
C ASN A 299 2.02 -0.21 -4.66
N ALA A 300 2.89 -0.24 -3.65
CA ALA A 300 3.40 -1.48 -3.07
C ALA A 300 2.76 -1.79 -1.70
N TRP A 301 2.65 -3.08 -1.40
CA TRP A 301 2.46 -3.56 -0.04
C TRP A 301 3.67 -3.13 0.82
N GLU A 302 3.47 -2.89 2.11
CA GLU A 302 4.53 -2.43 2.99
C GLU A 302 4.71 -3.35 4.21
N TRP A 303 5.93 -3.84 4.42
CA TRP A 303 6.28 -4.59 5.63
C TRP A 303 6.20 -3.73 6.90
N THR A 304 5.71 -4.33 7.99
CA THR A 304 5.77 -3.80 9.36
C THR A 304 6.60 -4.73 10.25
N SER A 305 6.99 -4.29 11.45
CA SER A 305 7.84 -5.09 12.36
C SER A 305 7.15 -6.29 13.01
N ASP A 306 5.85 -6.46 12.78
CA ASP A 306 5.00 -7.16 13.72
C ASP A 306 4.70 -8.60 13.31
N TRP A 307 4.52 -9.49 14.30
CA TRP A 307 4.02 -10.84 14.06
C TRP A 307 2.50 -10.84 13.85
N TRP A 308 2.01 -11.68 12.93
CA TRP A 308 0.59 -11.76 12.61
C TRP A 308 -0.24 -12.46 13.70
N THR A 309 -1.35 -11.84 14.09
CA THR A 309 -2.45 -12.46 14.86
C THR A 309 -3.79 -11.81 14.49
N VAL A 310 -4.89 -12.54 14.64
CA VAL A 310 -6.27 -12.03 14.45
C VAL A 310 -7.00 -11.80 15.79
N HIS A 311 -6.31 -12.05 16.90
CA HIS A 311 -6.85 -11.93 18.25
C HIS A 311 -6.34 -10.64 18.89
N HIS A 312 -7.24 -9.66 19.07
CA HIS A 312 -6.92 -8.37 19.65
C HIS A 312 -7.80 -8.10 20.88
N SER A 313 -7.18 -7.59 21.94
CA SER A 313 -7.90 -7.06 23.09
C SER A 313 -8.51 -5.69 22.77
N VAL A 314 -9.62 -5.37 23.45
CA VAL A 314 -10.24 -4.04 23.41
C VAL A 314 -9.56 -3.04 24.36
N GLU A 315 -8.64 -3.52 25.20
CA GLU A 315 -7.90 -2.69 26.15
C GLU A 315 -7.04 -1.66 25.43
N GLU A 316 -6.95 -0.47 26.01
CA GLU A 316 -6.08 0.57 25.51
C GLU A 316 -4.61 0.15 25.67
N THR A 317 -3.85 0.25 24.59
CA THR A 317 -2.45 -0.21 24.55
C THR A 317 -1.53 0.90 24.07
N LEU A 318 -0.27 0.85 24.52
CA LEU A 318 0.80 1.69 24.01
C LEU A 318 1.53 0.90 22.92
N ASN A 319 1.46 1.38 21.67
CA ASN A 319 2.16 0.83 20.50
C ASN A 319 2.19 -0.72 20.39
N PRO A 320 1.03 -1.40 20.26
CA PRO A 320 0.96 -2.85 20.11
C PRO A 320 1.50 -3.32 18.75
N SER A 321 2.00 -4.56 18.67
CA SER A 321 2.69 -5.06 17.48
C SER A 321 1.97 -6.23 16.73
N TYR A 322 1.01 -6.02 15.80
CA TYR A 322 0.44 -7.08 14.89
C TYR A 322 -0.31 -6.58 13.57
N CYS A 323 0.07 -6.90 12.27
CA CYS A 323 -0.69 -7.07 10.91
C CYS A 323 -0.87 -5.96 9.73
N TYR A 324 -1.48 -6.19 8.48
CA TYR A 324 -1.63 -5.16 7.32
C TYR A 324 -2.42 -5.36 5.89
N ARG A 325 -3.33 -4.46 5.34
CA ARG A 325 -3.94 -4.30 3.94
C ARG A 325 -4.52 -2.87 3.59
N TYR A 326 -4.95 -2.58 2.34
CA TYR A 326 -5.12 -1.25 1.64
C TYR A 326 -6.17 -0.19 2.08
N ARG A 327 -7.09 -0.48 3.00
CA ARG A 327 -7.71 0.59 3.82
C ARG A 327 -6.80 0.77 5.02
N CYS A 328 -6.70 1.91 5.67
CA CYS A 328 -5.79 2.00 6.83
C CYS A 328 -6.04 0.89 7.88
N ALA A 329 -7.29 0.43 8.03
CA ALA A 329 -7.67 -0.66 8.94
C ALA A 329 -7.64 -2.08 8.34
N ALA A 330 -7.41 -2.25 7.04
CA ALA A 330 -7.37 -3.60 6.47
C ALA A 330 -6.05 -4.28 6.85
N ARG A 331 -6.02 -5.62 6.89
CA ARG A 331 -4.86 -6.40 7.39
C ARG A 331 -4.57 -7.77 6.72
N SER A 332 -3.31 -8.18 6.54
CA SER A 332 -2.78 -9.46 6.02
C SER A 332 -1.30 -9.70 6.39
N GLN A 333 -0.71 -10.79 5.88
CA GLN A 333 0.53 -11.40 6.31
C GLN A 333 1.15 -12.27 5.21
N ASN A 334 2.47 -12.40 5.30
CA ASN A 334 3.29 -13.36 4.58
C ASN A 334 4.37 -13.89 5.55
N THR A 335 5.04 -14.99 5.18
CA THR A 335 6.23 -15.43 5.92
C THR A 335 7.36 -14.41 5.75
N PRO A 336 8.26 -14.23 6.73
CA PRO A 336 9.27 -13.16 6.68
C PRO A 336 10.29 -13.32 5.53
N ASP A 337 10.42 -14.51 4.96
CA ASP A 337 11.26 -14.85 3.81
C ASP A 337 10.52 -14.74 2.46
N SER A 338 9.22 -14.46 2.46
CA SER A 338 8.42 -14.24 1.24
C SER A 338 8.84 -12.97 0.51
N SER A 339 8.78 -12.99 -0.82
CA SER A 339 8.99 -11.82 -1.69
C SER A 339 8.04 -11.86 -2.89
N ALA A 340 7.59 -10.70 -3.37
CA ALA A 340 6.67 -10.60 -4.50
C ALA A 340 6.81 -9.29 -5.28
N SER A 341 6.31 -9.27 -6.52
CA SER A 341 6.37 -8.12 -7.45
C SER A 341 5.43 -6.97 -7.11
N ASN A 342 4.81 -6.98 -5.93
CA ASN A 342 3.97 -5.91 -5.43
C ASN A 342 4.27 -5.58 -3.96
N LEU A 343 5.38 -6.08 -3.40
CA LEU A 343 5.71 -5.96 -1.98
C LEU A 343 7.05 -5.25 -1.78
N GLY A 344 6.99 -4.14 -1.05
CA GLY A 344 8.08 -3.28 -0.63
C GLY A 344 7.96 -2.91 0.85
N PHE A 345 8.48 -1.74 1.23
CA PHE A 345 8.43 -1.24 2.61
C PHE A 345 8.83 0.25 2.69
N ARG A 346 8.58 0.85 3.85
CA ARG A 346 9.14 2.14 4.27
C ARG A 346 9.72 2.01 5.69
N CYS A 347 10.67 2.87 6.07
CA CYS A 347 11.24 2.82 7.41
C CYS A 347 10.62 3.86 8.35
N ALA A 348 10.80 3.64 9.65
CA ALA A 348 10.52 4.54 10.75
C ALA A 348 11.74 4.68 11.66
N ALA A 349 11.76 5.70 12.52
CA ALA A 349 12.83 5.91 13.48
C ALA A 349 12.33 6.73 14.69
N ASP A 350 12.82 6.42 15.88
CA ASP A 350 12.43 7.17 17.08
C ASP A 350 13.03 8.59 17.10
N ARG A 351 14.16 8.78 16.39
CA ARG A 351 14.87 10.04 16.20
C ARG A 351 15.40 10.09 14.78
N LEU A 352 15.67 11.28 14.24
CA LEU A 352 16.32 11.39 12.93
C LEU A 352 17.69 10.67 12.97
N PRO A 353 17.99 9.82 11.98
CA PRO A 353 19.29 9.18 11.90
C PRO A 353 20.38 10.24 11.71
N THR A 354 21.47 10.10 12.44
CA THR A 354 22.68 10.92 12.24
C THR A 354 23.40 10.40 11.00
N ILE A 355 23.53 11.26 9.99
CA ILE A 355 24.39 10.98 8.83
C ILE A 355 25.81 11.29 9.31
N ASP A 356 26.55 10.27 9.72
CA ASP A 356 28.00 10.37 9.98
C ASP A 356 28.81 10.23 8.68
#